data_AF-A0A7C6QJY7-F1
#
_entry.id   AF-A0A7C6QJY7-F1
#
_cell.length_a   1.000
_cell.length_b   1.000
_cell.length_c   1.000
_cell.angle_alpha   90.00
_cell.angle_beta   90.00
_cell.angle_gamma   90.00
#
_symmetry.space_group_name_H-M   'P 1'
#
loop_
_entity.id
_entity.type
_entity.pdbx_description
1 polymer ?
#
loop_
_entity_poly.entity_id
_entity_poly.type
_entity_poly.pdbx_seq_one_letter_code
_entity_poly.pdbx_strand_id
1 'polypeptide(L)'
;MEKQSAGTGARARAALVKRKTNETDIQLALTIDGEGRAEVSSGIGFFDHMLAALAKHSLMDLEICCRGDLYVDGHHTVEDVGICLGQALAQAVGDKKGMARYGEATIPLDEALVQCVVDFSGRPYFAYRQFRYETVNVGDFPTELAEEFFRAVAVHAGITLHLRLIDGHNSHHIIEAAFKAFARALRAALRLDERVAGVPSTKGVL
;
A
#
# COMPACT_ATOMS: atom_id res chain seq x y z
N MET A 1 21.22 -38.79 -23.73
CA MET A 1 20.54 -38.69 -22.42
C MET A 1 20.93 -37.35 -21.81
N GLU A 2 20.26 -36.28 -22.22
CA GLU A 2 20.42 -34.96 -21.62
C GLU A 2 19.35 -34.79 -20.53
N LYS A 3 19.80 -34.60 -19.30
CA LYS A 3 18.92 -34.24 -18.18
C LYS A 3 18.56 -32.77 -18.33
N GLN A 4 17.31 -32.49 -18.67
CA GLN A 4 16.73 -31.16 -18.48
C GLN A 4 16.67 -30.85 -16.99
N SER A 5 17.44 -29.83 -16.59
CA SER A 5 17.34 -29.18 -15.30
C SER A 5 16.06 -28.33 -15.28
N ALA A 6 15.00 -28.85 -14.69
CA ALA A 6 13.81 -28.07 -14.36
C ALA A 6 14.12 -27.15 -13.16
N GLY A 7 14.63 -25.96 -13.45
CA GLY A 7 14.65 -24.87 -12.48
C GLY A 7 13.22 -24.40 -12.23
N THR A 8 12.65 -24.73 -11.08
CA THR A 8 11.42 -24.14 -10.57
C THR A 8 11.70 -22.71 -10.11
N GLY A 9 11.87 -21.80 -11.07
CA GLY A 9 11.95 -20.37 -10.79
C GLY A 9 10.60 -19.91 -10.24
N ALA A 10 10.54 -19.63 -8.93
CA ALA A 10 9.39 -18.97 -8.33
C ALA A 10 9.13 -17.68 -9.12
N ARG A 11 7.92 -17.54 -9.67
CA ARG A 11 7.51 -16.34 -10.40
C ARG A 11 7.59 -15.17 -9.42
N ALA A 12 8.27 -14.08 -9.81
CA ALA A 12 8.38 -12.89 -8.97
C ALA A 12 6.98 -12.41 -8.55
N ARG A 13 6.82 -12.06 -7.25
CA ARG A 13 5.57 -11.51 -6.72
C ARG A 13 5.41 -10.07 -7.19
N ALA A 14 4.87 -9.92 -8.39
CA ALA A 14 4.76 -8.66 -9.10
C ALA A 14 3.44 -8.55 -9.87
N ALA A 15 3.01 -7.31 -10.12
CA ALA A 15 1.79 -7.01 -10.88
C ALA A 15 1.95 -5.71 -11.67
N LEU A 16 1.27 -5.64 -12.82
CA LEU A 16 1.12 -4.44 -13.63
C LEU A 16 -0.38 -4.16 -13.80
N VAL A 17 -0.83 -3.04 -13.27
CA VAL A 17 -2.21 -2.57 -13.38
C VAL A 17 -2.26 -1.37 -14.33
N LYS A 18 -3.18 -1.43 -15.29
CA LYS A 18 -3.52 -0.31 -16.16
C LYS A 18 -5.00 0.00 -15.99
N ARG A 19 -5.32 1.24 -15.66
CA ARG A 19 -6.70 1.69 -15.43
C ARG A 19 -6.90 3.04 -16.09
N LYS A 20 -7.95 3.14 -16.89
CA LYS A 20 -8.32 4.37 -17.59
C LYS A 20 -9.80 4.65 -17.41
N THR A 21 -10.12 5.85 -16.95
CA THR A 21 -11.48 6.41 -16.88
C THR A 21 -11.52 7.72 -17.67
N ASN A 22 -12.63 8.46 -17.55
CA ASN A 22 -12.70 9.82 -18.09
C ASN A 22 -11.97 10.84 -17.19
N GLU A 23 -11.64 10.47 -15.96
CA GLU A 23 -11.01 11.33 -14.95
C GLU A 23 -9.50 11.05 -14.84
N THR A 24 -9.09 9.78 -14.94
CA THR A 24 -7.68 9.37 -14.76
C THR A 24 -7.19 8.35 -15.80
N ASP A 25 -5.89 8.38 -16.08
CA ASP A 25 -5.16 7.38 -16.87
C ASP A 25 -3.91 6.94 -16.09
N ILE A 26 -3.92 5.70 -15.60
CA ILE A 26 -2.96 5.18 -14.61
C ILE A 26 -2.31 3.90 -15.12
N GLN A 27 -0.97 3.87 -15.02
CA GLN A 27 -0.17 2.66 -15.09
C GLN A 27 0.62 2.51 -13.78
N LEU A 28 0.47 1.37 -13.12
CA LEU A 28 1.14 1.04 -11.86
C LEU A 28 1.81 -0.33 -11.96
N ALA A 29 3.11 -0.40 -11.73
CA ALA A 29 3.86 -1.64 -11.55
C ALA A 29 4.31 -1.77 -10.09
N LEU A 30 4.15 -2.97 -9.54
CA LEU A 30 4.53 -3.32 -8.18
C LEU A 30 5.36 -4.59 -8.19
N THR A 31 6.46 -4.62 -7.43
CA THR A 31 7.19 -5.84 -7.05
C THR A 31 7.28 -5.92 -5.53
N ILE A 32 6.73 -6.97 -4.93
CA ILE A 32 6.69 -7.15 -3.47
C ILE A 32 8.09 -7.41 -2.90
N ASP A 33 8.87 -8.25 -3.57
CA ASP A 33 10.24 -8.64 -3.18
C ASP A 33 11.30 -7.73 -3.82
N GLY A 34 11.13 -6.41 -3.67
CA GLY A 34 12.00 -5.39 -4.26
C GLY A 34 13.13 -4.92 -3.35
N GLU A 35 13.66 -3.75 -3.68
CA GLU A 35 14.71 -3.05 -2.92
C GLU A 35 14.22 -1.72 -2.32
N GLY A 36 12.95 -1.37 -2.55
CA GLY A 36 12.35 -0.11 -2.12
C GLY A 36 12.59 1.04 -3.10
N ARG A 37 12.67 0.74 -4.40
CA ARG A 37 12.80 1.72 -5.48
C ARG A 37 11.44 2.35 -5.78
N ALA A 38 11.43 3.64 -6.10
CA ALA A 38 10.22 4.37 -6.41
C ALA A 38 10.43 5.29 -7.60
N GLU A 39 9.58 5.13 -8.63
CA GLU A 39 9.44 6.03 -9.75
C GLU A 39 7.96 6.46 -9.81
N VAL A 40 7.64 7.59 -9.20
CA VAL A 40 6.25 8.02 -8.98
C VAL A 40 6.02 9.38 -9.61
N SER A 41 4.95 9.47 -10.40
CA SER A 41 4.46 10.70 -11.02
C SER A 41 2.93 10.70 -10.99
N SER A 42 2.34 11.21 -9.91
CA SER A 42 0.89 11.41 -9.80
C SER A 42 0.43 12.80 -10.22
N GLY A 43 1.36 13.77 -10.25
CA GLY A 43 1.05 15.19 -10.41
C GLY A 43 0.78 15.92 -9.09
N ILE A 44 0.78 15.22 -7.95
CA ILE A 44 0.65 15.80 -6.60
C ILE A 44 1.95 15.51 -5.82
N GLY A 45 2.81 16.51 -5.65
CA GLY A 45 4.18 16.30 -5.14
C GLY A 45 4.25 15.69 -3.73
N PHE A 46 3.35 16.08 -2.83
CA PHE A 46 3.30 15.48 -1.49
C PHE A 46 2.84 14.01 -1.52
N PHE A 47 1.93 13.66 -2.42
CA PHE A 47 1.47 12.28 -2.59
C PHE A 47 2.58 11.41 -3.21
N ASP A 48 3.33 11.95 -4.17
CA ASP A 48 4.51 11.28 -4.74
C ASP A 48 5.55 10.95 -3.66
N HIS A 49 5.80 11.90 -2.74
CA HIS A 49 6.65 11.69 -1.56
C HIS A 49 6.11 10.58 -0.64
N MET A 50 4.80 10.55 -0.38
CA MET A 50 4.18 9.49 0.43
C MET A 50 4.31 8.09 -0.20
N LEU A 51 4.13 7.97 -1.50
CA LEU A 51 4.29 6.70 -2.24
C LEU A 51 5.76 6.26 -2.30
N ALA A 52 6.69 7.21 -2.42
CA ALA A 52 8.12 6.91 -2.31
C ALA A 52 8.51 6.43 -0.90
N ALA A 53 7.95 7.04 0.16
CA ALA A 53 8.13 6.57 1.53
C ALA A 53 7.55 5.15 1.71
N LEU A 54 6.37 4.88 1.12
CA LEU A 54 5.77 3.55 1.12
C LEU A 54 6.70 2.50 0.51
N ALA A 55 7.21 2.73 -0.71
CA ALA A 55 8.18 1.84 -1.35
C ALA A 55 9.42 1.63 -0.47
N LYS A 56 10.04 2.74 -0.03
CA LYS A 56 11.30 2.69 0.72
C LYS A 56 11.22 1.89 2.01
N HIS A 57 10.12 2.03 2.76
CA HIS A 57 10.00 1.39 4.06
C HIS A 57 9.44 -0.03 3.99
N SER A 58 8.68 -0.36 2.93
CA SER A 58 8.18 -1.72 2.67
C SER A 58 9.21 -2.61 1.98
N LEU A 59 10.19 -2.00 1.29
CA LEU A 59 11.09 -2.62 0.32
C LEU A 59 10.39 -3.15 -0.94
N MET A 60 9.16 -2.69 -1.21
CA MET A 60 8.53 -2.96 -2.49
C MET A 60 9.04 -1.97 -3.54
N ASP A 61 9.23 -2.42 -4.77
CA ASP A 61 9.50 -1.52 -5.89
C ASP A 61 8.18 -1.04 -6.48
N LEU A 62 8.06 0.28 -6.69
CA LEU A 62 6.87 0.96 -7.21
C LEU A 62 7.21 1.83 -8.42
N GLU A 63 6.51 1.61 -9.52
CA GLU A 63 6.47 2.51 -10.68
C GLU A 63 5.03 2.97 -10.87
N ILE A 64 4.77 4.27 -10.84
CA ILE A 64 3.43 4.86 -10.93
C ILE A 64 3.47 6.05 -11.87
N CYS A 65 2.70 5.97 -12.95
CA CYS A 65 2.42 7.09 -13.83
C CYS A 65 0.91 7.33 -13.86
N CYS A 66 0.48 8.50 -13.41
CA CYS A 66 -0.93 8.90 -13.41
C CYS A 66 -1.08 10.26 -14.09
N ARG A 67 -2.08 10.36 -14.97
CA ARG A 67 -2.61 11.63 -15.48
C ARG A 67 -4.05 11.74 -15.01
N GLY A 68 -4.29 12.62 -14.04
CA GLY A 68 -5.63 12.90 -13.52
C GLY A 68 -6.12 14.30 -13.88
N ASP A 69 -7.38 14.54 -13.58
CA ASP A 69 -8.11 15.79 -13.75
C ASP A 69 -7.84 16.80 -12.61
N LEU A 70 -6.56 17.07 -12.31
CA LEU A 70 -6.13 17.96 -11.20
C LEU A 70 -6.66 19.41 -11.27
N TYR A 71 -7.30 19.79 -12.38
CA TYR A 71 -8.02 21.06 -12.49
C TYR A 71 -9.37 21.06 -11.76
N VAL A 72 -9.92 19.87 -11.44
CA VAL A 72 -11.08 19.69 -10.57
C VAL A 72 -10.60 19.72 -9.11
N ASP A 73 -9.87 18.69 -8.70
CA ASP A 73 -9.12 18.58 -7.44
C ASP A 73 -8.19 17.34 -7.48
N GLY A 74 -7.62 16.95 -6.33
CA GLY A 74 -6.78 15.76 -6.21
C GLY A 74 -7.53 14.45 -5.96
N HIS A 75 -8.85 14.46 -5.79
CA HIS A 75 -9.63 13.33 -5.26
C HIS A 75 -9.54 12.11 -6.16
N HIS A 76 -9.96 12.23 -7.42
CA HIS A 76 -9.95 11.11 -8.36
C HIS A 76 -8.54 10.54 -8.56
N THR A 77 -7.53 11.42 -8.61
CA THR A 77 -6.13 11.01 -8.73
C THR A 77 -5.69 10.14 -7.55
N VAL A 78 -5.92 10.59 -6.32
CA VAL A 78 -5.48 9.89 -5.11
C VAL A 78 -6.26 8.60 -4.90
N GLU A 79 -7.58 8.64 -5.07
CA GLU A 79 -8.46 7.46 -4.97
C GLU A 79 -8.04 6.41 -6.00
N ASP A 80 -7.95 6.77 -7.28
CA ASP A 80 -7.70 5.81 -8.35
C ASP A 80 -6.29 5.21 -8.31
N VAL A 81 -5.29 5.96 -7.82
CA VAL A 81 -3.97 5.38 -7.50
C VAL A 81 -4.09 4.38 -6.35
N GLY A 82 -4.87 4.67 -5.32
CA GLY A 82 -5.18 3.73 -4.23
C GLY A 82 -5.86 2.46 -4.73
N ILE A 83 -6.83 2.57 -5.65
CA ILE A 83 -7.49 1.45 -6.32
C ILE A 83 -6.46 0.59 -7.06
N CYS A 84 -5.61 1.22 -7.89
CA CYS A 84 -4.60 0.50 -8.68
C CYS A 84 -3.57 -0.20 -7.80
N LEU A 85 -3.11 0.45 -6.72
CA LEU A 85 -2.19 -0.14 -5.78
C LEU A 85 -2.82 -1.33 -5.05
N GLY A 86 -4.08 -1.21 -4.62
CA GLY A 86 -4.82 -2.31 -3.99
C GLY A 86 -4.95 -3.52 -4.92
N GLN A 87 -5.33 -3.29 -6.19
CA GLN A 87 -5.41 -4.33 -7.21
C GLN A 87 -4.04 -4.98 -7.47
N ALA A 88 -2.97 -4.19 -7.54
CA ALA A 88 -1.63 -4.70 -7.75
C ALA A 88 -1.16 -5.57 -6.57
N LEU A 89 -1.45 -5.17 -5.32
CA LEU A 89 -1.18 -5.98 -4.14
C LEU A 89 -1.92 -7.32 -4.20
N ALA A 90 -3.22 -7.31 -4.51
CA ALA A 90 -4.02 -8.54 -4.62
C ALA A 90 -3.46 -9.49 -5.70
N GLN A 91 -3.07 -8.96 -6.85
CA GLN A 91 -2.50 -9.74 -7.95
C GLN A 91 -1.11 -10.28 -7.62
N ALA A 92 -0.23 -9.44 -7.06
CA ALA A 92 1.16 -9.80 -6.77
C ALA A 92 1.30 -10.82 -5.64
N VAL A 93 0.38 -10.83 -4.66
CA VAL A 93 0.36 -11.81 -3.57
C VAL A 93 -0.05 -13.21 -4.03
N GLY A 94 -0.90 -13.30 -5.06
CA GLY A 94 -1.34 -14.58 -5.61
C GLY A 94 -2.14 -15.43 -4.62
N ASP A 95 -1.74 -16.69 -4.42
CA ASP A 95 -2.49 -17.67 -3.64
C ASP A 95 -2.30 -17.56 -2.11
N LYS A 96 -1.57 -16.54 -1.65
CA LYS A 96 -1.34 -16.22 -0.23
C LYS A 96 -0.67 -17.36 0.55
N LYS A 97 -0.06 -18.34 -0.11
CA LYS A 97 0.59 -19.46 0.58
C LYS A 97 1.93 -19.04 1.16
N GLY A 98 2.24 -19.54 2.36
CA GLY A 98 3.53 -19.35 3.03
C GLY A 98 3.79 -17.93 3.54
N MET A 99 2.86 -16.98 3.37
CA MET A 99 3.03 -15.62 3.91
C MET A 99 2.64 -15.55 5.40
N ALA A 100 3.19 -14.56 6.11
CA ALA A 100 2.87 -14.30 7.51
C ALA A 100 1.40 -13.87 7.73
N ARG A 101 0.74 -13.34 6.69
CA ARG A 101 -0.66 -12.85 6.64
C ARG A 101 -0.93 -11.61 7.47
N TYR A 102 -0.44 -11.56 8.69
CA TYR A 102 -0.62 -10.45 9.62
C TYR A 102 0.63 -9.60 9.68
N GLY A 103 0.45 -8.29 9.79
CA GLY A 103 1.53 -7.35 9.97
C GLY A 103 1.10 -6.20 10.86
N GLU A 104 2.04 -5.69 11.63
CA GLU A 104 1.83 -4.59 12.55
C GLU A 104 3.08 -3.71 12.57
N ALA A 105 2.87 -2.40 12.67
CA ALA A 105 3.94 -1.45 12.93
C ALA A 105 3.38 -0.21 13.62
N THR A 106 4.12 0.28 14.61
CA THR A 106 3.89 1.58 15.22
C THR A 106 5.09 2.47 14.93
N ILE A 107 4.88 3.56 14.19
CA ILE A 107 5.96 4.38 13.64
C ILE A 107 5.81 5.83 14.11
N PRO A 108 6.89 6.43 14.65
CA PRO A 108 6.92 7.86 14.90
C PRO A 108 7.38 8.65 13.67
N LEU A 109 7.02 9.92 13.65
CA LEU A 109 7.76 10.96 12.97
C LEU A 109 7.72 12.20 13.85
N ASP A 110 8.86 12.51 14.46
CA ASP A 110 8.98 13.49 15.54
C ASP A 110 7.91 13.25 16.62
N GLU A 111 6.94 14.14 16.77
CA GLU A 111 5.89 14.03 17.76
C GLU A 111 4.70 13.17 17.32
N ALA A 112 4.55 12.93 16.01
CA ALA A 112 3.49 12.08 15.51
C ALA A 112 3.82 10.60 15.78
N LEU A 113 2.82 9.81 16.15
CA LEU A 113 2.93 8.39 16.38
C LEU A 113 1.70 7.67 15.81
N VAL A 114 1.91 6.79 14.84
CA VAL A 114 0.82 6.09 14.14
C VAL A 114 1.01 4.58 14.22
N GLN A 115 -0.03 3.86 14.61
CA GLN A 115 -0.10 2.40 14.53
C GLN A 115 -0.85 1.96 13.27
N CYS A 116 -0.30 0.96 12.59
CA CYS A 116 -0.92 0.25 11.47
C CYS A 116 -0.97 -1.24 11.75
N VAL A 117 -2.12 -1.87 11.47
CA VAL A 117 -2.31 -3.32 11.52
C VAL A 117 -2.98 -3.78 10.24
N VAL A 118 -2.43 -4.83 9.61
CA VAL A 118 -2.96 -5.43 8.37
C VAL A 118 -3.20 -6.93 8.54
N ASP A 119 -4.30 -7.42 7.97
CA ASP A 119 -4.60 -8.85 7.75
C ASP A 119 -4.92 -9.03 6.25
N PHE A 120 -4.13 -9.84 5.55
CA PHE A 120 -4.40 -10.27 4.17
C PHE A 120 -5.54 -11.29 4.12
N SER A 121 -6.71 -10.81 4.49
CA SER A 121 -7.81 -11.60 5.02
C SER A 121 -8.79 -12.09 3.96
N GLY A 122 -8.72 -11.51 2.75
CA GLY A 122 -9.74 -11.66 1.71
C GLY A 122 -11.03 -10.86 2.01
N ARG A 123 -11.06 -10.08 3.09
CA ARG A 123 -12.22 -9.31 3.54
C ARG A 123 -11.88 -7.82 3.54
N PRO A 124 -12.45 -7.03 2.62
CA PRO A 124 -12.21 -5.60 2.58
C PRO A 124 -12.79 -4.94 3.82
N TYR A 125 -11.93 -4.33 4.63
CA TYR A 125 -12.34 -3.55 5.79
C TYR A 125 -11.28 -2.50 6.09
N PHE A 126 -11.73 -1.28 6.40
CA PHE A 126 -10.84 -0.18 6.75
C PHE A 126 -11.35 0.53 8.00
N ALA A 127 -10.46 0.69 8.99
CA ALA A 127 -10.70 1.51 10.16
C ALA A 127 -9.63 2.61 10.24
N TYR A 128 -10.11 3.86 10.22
CA TYR A 128 -9.30 5.05 10.38
C TYR A 128 -9.69 5.77 11.67
N ARG A 129 -8.82 5.74 12.67
CA ARG A 129 -9.21 6.12 14.04
C ARG A 129 -8.29 7.20 14.61
N GLN A 130 -8.91 8.15 15.31
CA GLN A 130 -8.25 9.26 16.03
C GLN A 130 -7.50 10.28 15.17
N PHE A 131 -7.42 10.11 13.85
CA PHE A 131 -6.78 11.09 12.97
C PHE A 131 -7.46 12.45 13.05
N ARG A 132 -6.66 13.48 13.30
CA ARG A 132 -7.05 14.89 13.30
C ARG A 132 -5.92 15.65 12.62
N TYR A 133 -6.29 16.57 11.74
CA TYR A 133 -5.37 17.40 10.99
C TYR A 133 -5.60 18.85 11.37
N GLU A 134 -4.54 19.57 11.72
CA GLU A 134 -4.61 21.01 12.02
C GLU A 134 -4.68 21.85 10.73
N THR A 135 -4.24 21.28 9.61
CA THR A 135 -4.28 21.91 8.30
C THR A 135 -5.22 21.17 7.37
N VAL A 136 -5.87 21.91 6.46
CA VAL A 136 -6.71 21.32 5.41
C VAL A 136 -5.86 20.70 4.30
N ASN A 137 -4.68 21.30 4.05
CA ASN A 137 -3.73 20.83 3.03
C ASN A 137 -2.32 20.68 3.62
N VAL A 138 -1.53 19.79 3.02
CA VAL A 138 -0.06 19.75 3.14
C VAL A 138 0.51 19.92 1.74
N GLY A 139 1.05 21.11 1.45
CA GLY A 139 1.32 21.51 0.06
C GLY A 139 0.03 21.50 -0.77
N ASP A 140 0.05 20.80 -1.90
CA ASP A 140 -1.10 20.65 -2.80
C ASP A 140 -1.97 19.42 -2.49
N PHE A 141 -1.72 18.72 -1.38
CA PHE A 141 -2.46 17.52 -0.99
C PHE A 141 -3.49 17.84 0.10
N PRO A 142 -4.80 17.74 -0.16
CA PRO A 142 -5.82 17.82 0.88
C PRO A 142 -5.71 16.67 1.86
N THR A 143 -5.64 16.97 3.15
CA THR A 143 -5.36 15.97 4.20
C THR A 143 -6.43 14.89 4.31
N GLU A 144 -7.67 15.19 3.91
CA GLU A 144 -8.76 14.21 3.86
C GLU A 144 -8.49 13.06 2.89
N LEU A 145 -7.73 13.30 1.82
CA LEU A 145 -7.43 12.27 0.81
C LEU A 145 -6.51 11.18 1.34
N ALA A 146 -5.83 11.40 2.48
CA ALA A 146 -5.09 10.33 3.13
C ALA A 146 -6.03 9.19 3.55
N GLU A 147 -7.22 9.49 4.10
CA GLU A 147 -8.19 8.47 4.49
C GLU A 147 -8.70 7.73 3.25
N GLU A 148 -9.05 8.45 2.18
CA GLU A 148 -9.59 7.86 0.96
C GLU A 148 -8.58 6.99 0.22
N PHE A 149 -7.30 7.38 0.19
CA PHE A 149 -6.22 6.53 -0.32
C PHE A 149 -6.17 5.17 0.40
N PHE A 150 -6.10 5.16 1.72
CA PHE A 150 -6.00 3.92 2.49
C PHE A 150 -7.29 3.09 2.40
N ARG A 151 -8.46 3.74 2.32
CA ARG A 151 -9.74 3.07 2.07
C ARG A 151 -9.72 2.34 0.73
N ALA A 152 -9.34 3.03 -0.35
CA ALA A 152 -9.27 2.46 -1.69
C ALA A 152 -8.30 1.27 -1.73
N VAL A 153 -7.10 1.42 -1.16
CA VAL A 153 -6.13 0.32 -1.07
C VAL A 153 -6.70 -0.88 -0.32
N ALA A 154 -7.29 -0.67 0.87
CA ALA A 154 -7.81 -1.75 1.70
C ALA A 154 -8.93 -2.53 1.00
N VAL A 155 -9.86 -1.80 0.37
CA VAL A 155 -10.99 -2.37 -0.35
C VAL A 155 -10.51 -3.18 -1.56
N HIS A 156 -9.64 -2.61 -2.39
CA HIS A 156 -9.23 -3.23 -3.64
C HIS A 156 -8.13 -4.28 -3.49
N ALA A 157 -7.37 -4.25 -2.40
CA ALA A 157 -6.48 -5.36 -2.02
C ALA A 157 -7.23 -6.52 -1.35
N GLY A 158 -8.48 -6.32 -0.93
CA GLY A 158 -9.25 -7.32 -0.19
C GLY A 158 -8.63 -7.62 1.19
N ILE A 159 -8.13 -6.58 1.87
CA ILE A 159 -7.47 -6.70 3.18
C ILE A 159 -8.28 -6.00 4.26
N THR A 160 -8.02 -6.43 5.50
CA THR A 160 -8.46 -5.71 6.69
C THR A 160 -7.32 -4.81 7.14
N LEU A 161 -7.54 -3.50 7.12
CA LEU A 161 -6.57 -2.47 7.46
C LEU A 161 -7.08 -1.62 8.63
N HIS A 162 -6.26 -1.48 9.66
CA HIS A 162 -6.49 -0.54 10.75
C HIS A 162 -5.34 0.47 10.80
N LEU A 163 -5.70 1.75 10.87
CA LEU A 163 -4.80 2.84 11.18
C LEU A 163 -5.32 3.59 12.41
N ARG A 164 -4.42 3.89 13.33
CA ARG A 164 -4.70 4.67 14.54
C ARG A 164 -3.62 5.72 14.75
N LEU A 165 -4.03 6.97 14.77
CA LEU A 165 -3.20 8.05 15.34
C LEU A 165 -3.18 7.89 16.86
N ILE A 166 -1.99 7.72 17.44
CA ILE A 166 -1.80 7.64 18.89
C ILE A 166 -1.52 9.03 19.46
N ASP A 167 -0.64 9.78 18.81
CA ASP A 167 -0.28 11.15 19.17
C ASP A 167 0.22 11.92 17.93
N GLY A 168 0.20 13.25 17.94
CA GLY A 168 0.68 14.09 16.85
C GLY A 168 -0.11 15.38 16.64
N HIS A 169 0.55 16.43 16.15
CA HIS A 169 -0.12 17.69 15.78
C HIS A 169 0.19 18.12 14.34
N ASN A 170 1.43 17.93 13.87
CA ASN A 170 1.80 18.36 12.53
C ASN A 170 1.20 17.42 11.47
N SER A 171 0.33 17.95 10.60
CA SER A 171 -0.36 17.17 9.57
C SER A 171 0.58 16.40 8.64
N HIS A 172 1.75 16.98 8.28
CA HIS A 172 2.75 16.29 7.48
C HIS A 172 3.26 15.07 8.25
N HIS A 173 3.68 15.27 9.51
CA HIS A 173 4.25 14.21 10.33
C HIS A 173 3.27 13.06 10.54
N ILE A 174 1.99 13.38 10.79
CA ILE A 174 0.91 12.40 10.94
C ILE A 174 0.73 11.56 9.67
N ILE A 175 0.61 12.20 8.50
CA ILE A 175 0.38 11.48 7.24
C ILE A 175 1.60 10.62 6.90
N GLU A 176 2.81 11.18 6.98
CA GLU A 176 4.02 10.44 6.66
C GLU A 176 4.27 9.26 7.62
N ALA A 177 4.01 9.44 8.92
CA ALA A 177 4.04 8.35 9.89
C ALA A 177 3.02 7.25 9.55
N ALA A 178 1.82 7.59 9.06
CA ALA A 178 0.81 6.62 8.63
C ALA A 178 1.27 5.81 7.42
N PHE A 179 1.84 6.45 6.39
CA PHE A 179 2.40 5.76 5.22
C PHE A 179 3.57 4.85 5.62
N LYS A 180 4.47 5.31 6.50
CA LYS A 180 5.59 4.49 7.00
C LYS A 180 5.12 3.31 7.85
N ALA A 181 4.10 3.50 8.70
CA ALA A 181 3.49 2.43 9.48
C ALA A 181 2.83 1.39 8.56
N PHE A 182 2.07 1.84 7.56
CA PHE A 182 1.49 0.95 6.55
C PHE A 182 2.55 0.17 5.78
N ALA A 183 3.61 0.82 5.34
CA ALA A 183 4.73 0.19 4.64
C ALA A 183 5.38 -0.94 5.45
N ARG A 184 5.64 -0.69 6.74
CA ARG A 184 6.25 -1.67 7.64
C ARG A 184 5.29 -2.81 7.98
N ALA A 185 4.01 -2.52 8.17
CA ALA A 185 2.99 -3.53 8.40
C ALA A 185 2.81 -4.43 7.18
N LEU A 186 2.77 -3.88 5.96
CA LEU A 186 2.77 -4.64 4.71
C LEU A 186 3.98 -5.56 4.62
N ARG A 187 5.19 -5.03 4.85
CA ARG A 187 6.42 -5.82 4.80
C ARG A 187 6.37 -7.02 5.74
N ALA A 188 5.84 -6.83 6.96
CA ALA A 188 5.69 -7.92 7.91
C ALA A 188 4.68 -8.96 7.42
N ALA A 189 3.51 -8.54 6.96
CA ALA A 189 2.44 -9.43 6.52
C ALA A 189 2.76 -10.22 5.24
N LEU A 190 3.49 -9.57 4.32
CA LEU A 190 3.90 -10.12 3.04
C LEU A 190 5.16 -10.98 3.11
N ARG A 191 5.84 -11.04 4.26
CA ARG A 191 7.02 -11.88 4.42
C ARG A 191 6.65 -13.36 4.28
N LEU A 192 7.47 -14.12 3.55
CA LEU A 192 7.41 -15.57 3.57
C LEU A 192 7.95 -16.10 4.90
N ASP A 193 7.19 -16.99 5.54
CA ASP A 193 7.56 -17.69 6.77
C ASP A 193 7.68 -19.18 6.47
N GLU A 194 8.89 -19.71 6.59
CA GLU A 194 9.22 -21.12 6.32
C GLU A 194 8.43 -22.11 7.20
N ARG A 195 7.87 -21.63 8.32
CA ARG A 195 7.04 -22.43 9.23
C ARG A 195 5.57 -22.44 8.83
N VAL A 196 5.15 -21.56 7.92
CA VAL A 196 3.77 -21.50 7.42
C VAL A 196 3.62 -22.43 6.22
N ALA A 197 2.98 -23.58 6.45
CA ALA A 197 2.62 -24.50 5.39
C ALA A 197 1.27 -24.13 4.78
N GLY A 198 1.22 -23.97 3.45
CA GLY A 198 -0.03 -23.70 2.72
C GLY A 198 -0.62 -22.32 3.01
N VAL A 199 -1.95 -22.22 2.99
CA VAL A 199 -2.69 -20.97 3.24
C VAL A 199 -2.81 -20.75 4.76
N PRO A 200 -2.41 -19.59 5.31
CA PRO A 200 -2.47 -19.29 6.75
C PRO A 200 -3.90 -19.01 7.24
N SER A 201 -4.80 -19.98 7.09
CA SER A 201 -6.22 -19.89 7.42
C SER A 201 -6.76 -21.24 7.86
N THR A 202 -7.46 -21.28 8.99
CA THR A 202 -8.15 -22.48 9.48
C THR A 202 -9.28 -22.94 8.55
N LYS A 203 -9.79 -22.06 7.69
CA LYS A 203 -10.79 -22.38 6.66
C LYS A 203 -10.18 -23.03 5.41
N GLY A 204 -8.84 -23.04 5.28
CA GLY A 204 -8.13 -23.53 4.10
C GLY A 204 -8.18 -22.59 2.88
N VAL A 205 -8.83 -21.42 2.99
CA VAL A 205 -8.98 -20.43 1.91
C VAL A 205 -8.91 -18.99 2.44
N LEU A 206 -8.46 -18.07 1.58
CA LEU A 206 -8.34 -16.61 1.78
C LEU A 206 -8.57 -15.86 0.47
#